data_AF-A0A239R1W3-F1
#
_entry.id   AF-A0A239R1W3-F1
#
_cell.length_a   1.000
_cell.length_b   1.000
_cell.length_c   1.000
_cell.angle_alpha   90.00
_cell.angle_beta   90.00
_cell.angle_gamma   90.00
#
_symmetry.space_group_name_H-M   'P 1'
#
loop_
_entity.id
_entity.type
_entity.pdbx_description
1 polymer ?
#
loop_
_entity_poly.entity_id
_entity_poly.type
_entity_poly.pdbx_seq_one_letter_code
_entity_poly.pdbx_strand_id
1 'polypeptide(L)'
;MGNKKLSIRIIAVFLALLFVFTSATEVSAKTKKVKISSAKLEKGKQFTMVNMPYNGTKSIIKKFKGTKLKISTVQNFAFTPDGKYLICTSECRTGSTKHTLLCLCAMPEEVGADAKAECLDAMVLEKHGHGEAIEVTQPDEEVEEYNLWVATTPFKNKYGKDIERITMAVEESKMVIKKSVKITGFDKANVIDGKPAKFEAGYPLRRLNVAIDEDNNQIVFRVQFMSGVNYVAYNYKKINKALDKLGNNKSYKITKAAKYQTANLRTNLVPYNNFQSYQVCDNMLYVCGGNFKMGAQIYAIKLKTYKEGKSQLDQKYDMEDVSKVIDIEPKITLKPEDSPKKITFNKNKLEIEGMKMRKKSNGKLEFFVYFMVSGKYTNNKGKSGMGFQNASTGIYKFEVKP
;
A
#
# COMPACT_ATOMS: atom_id res chain seq x y z
N MET A 1 20.77 -14.55 76.59
CA MET A 1 19.78 -13.69 75.89
C MET A 1 20.44 -13.11 74.64
N GLY A 2 20.30 -13.75 73.48
CA GLY A 2 20.93 -13.27 72.26
C GLY A 2 20.69 -14.25 71.12
N ASN A 3 19.59 -14.07 70.39
CA ASN A 3 19.40 -14.63 69.04
C ASN A 3 18.11 -14.20 68.31
N LYS A 4 17.41 -13.16 68.78
CA LYS A 4 16.21 -12.64 68.09
C LYS A 4 16.44 -11.36 67.29
N LYS A 5 17.52 -10.59 67.56
CA LYS A 5 17.80 -9.33 66.83
C LYS A 5 18.59 -9.52 65.54
N LEU A 6 19.36 -10.60 65.41
CA LEU A 6 20.17 -10.85 64.21
C LEU A 6 19.33 -11.44 63.06
N SER A 7 18.38 -12.30 63.37
CA SER A 7 17.45 -12.94 62.43
C SER A 7 16.46 -11.94 61.82
N ILE A 8 16.02 -10.92 62.57
CA ILE A 8 15.12 -9.88 62.06
C ILE A 8 15.84 -8.94 61.07
N ARG A 9 17.14 -8.67 61.26
CA ARG A 9 17.92 -7.82 60.34
C ARG A 9 18.23 -8.52 59.01
N ILE A 10 18.46 -9.83 59.01
CA ILE A 10 18.71 -10.60 57.78
C ILE A 10 17.43 -10.74 56.95
N ILE A 11 16.27 -10.94 57.59
CA ILE A 11 14.97 -11.02 56.91
C ILE A 11 14.57 -9.65 56.31
N ALA A 12 14.83 -8.54 57.00
CA ALA A 12 14.55 -7.20 56.47
C ALA A 12 15.41 -6.83 55.26
N VAL A 13 16.68 -7.26 55.22
CA VAL A 13 17.56 -7.06 54.06
C VAL A 13 17.14 -7.95 52.87
N PHE A 14 16.68 -9.18 53.12
CA PHE A 14 16.14 -10.07 52.07
C PHE A 14 14.80 -9.58 51.50
N LEU A 15 13.91 -9.03 52.33
CA LEU A 15 12.65 -8.42 51.89
C LEU A 15 12.88 -7.10 51.13
N ALA A 16 13.86 -6.28 51.54
CA ALA A 16 14.23 -5.07 50.81
C ALA A 16 14.87 -5.40 49.45
N LEU A 17 15.68 -6.46 49.34
CA LEU A 17 16.22 -6.94 48.06
C LEU A 17 15.15 -7.54 47.14
N LEU A 18 14.11 -8.17 47.69
CA LEU A 18 12.93 -8.62 46.93
C LEU A 18 12.03 -7.46 46.45
N PHE A 19 12.02 -6.33 47.18
CA PHE A 19 11.27 -5.12 46.78
C PHE A 19 12.03 -4.17 45.85
N VAL A 20 13.36 -4.32 45.70
CA VAL A 20 14.17 -3.53 44.76
C VAL A 20 14.22 -4.16 43.35
N PHE A 21 13.66 -5.37 43.16
CA PHE A 21 13.61 -6.05 41.85
C PHE A 21 12.19 -6.20 41.25
N THR A 22 11.17 -5.50 41.76
CA THR A 22 9.82 -5.49 41.14
C THR A 22 9.44 -4.17 40.48
N SER A 23 10.31 -3.16 40.47
CA SER A 23 10.20 -2.05 39.53
C SER A 23 10.93 -2.37 38.22
N ALA A 24 10.71 -3.57 37.68
CA ALA A 24 10.59 -3.66 36.24
C ALA A 24 9.33 -2.86 35.92
N THR A 25 9.48 -1.59 35.58
CA THR A 25 8.50 -0.94 34.74
C THR A 25 8.42 -1.81 33.49
N GLU A 26 7.45 -2.74 33.48
CA GLU A 26 6.87 -3.25 32.25
C GLU A 26 6.30 -2.03 31.53
N VAL A 27 7.17 -1.28 30.86
CA VAL A 27 6.76 -0.47 29.73
C VAL A 27 6.60 -1.45 28.58
N SER A 28 5.66 -2.39 28.74
CA SER A 28 5.05 -3.02 27.58
C SER A 28 4.33 -1.87 26.90
N ALA A 29 4.87 -1.42 25.78
CA ALA A 29 4.22 -0.42 24.95
C ALA A 29 2.94 -1.07 24.44
N LYS A 30 1.86 -0.99 25.22
CA LYS A 30 0.58 -1.64 24.91
C LYS A 30 0.11 -1.11 23.56
N THR A 31 0.15 -1.97 22.54
CA THR A 31 -0.31 -1.68 21.19
C THR A 31 -1.65 -0.95 21.24
N LYS A 32 -1.68 0.29 20.76
CA LYS A 32 -2.91 1.09 20.77
C LYS A 32 -3.88 0.52 19.75
N LYS A 33 -5.08 0.13 20.17
CA LYS A 33 -6.13 -0.32 19.25
C LYS A 33 -7.11 0.82 18.96
N VAL A 34 -7.39 1.07 17.69
CA VAL A 34 -8.37 2.04 17.21
C VAL A 34 -9.38 1.30 16.36
N LYS A 35 -10.67 1.34 16.74
CA LYS A 35 -11.74 0.74 15.94
C LYS A 35 -12.37 1.79 15.02
N ILE A 36 -12.48 1.48 13.73
CA ILE A 36 -13.25 2.23 12.75
C ILE A 36 -14.57 1.48 12.54
N SER A 37 -15.64 2.02 13.12
CA SER A 37 -16.98 1.46 12.98
C SER A 37 -17.51 1.63 11.56
N SER A 38 -18.44 0.77 11.16
CA SER A 38 -19.07 0.88 9.84
C SER A 38 -19.77 2.22 9.62
N ALA A 39 -20.39 2.80 10.66
CA ALA A 39 -21.00 4.12 10.56
C ALA A 39 -19.97 5.22 10.26
N LYS A 40 -18.76 5.15 10.87
CA LYS A 40 -17.67 6.09 10.57
C LYS A 40 -17.15 5.89 9.15
N LEU A 41 -17.01 4.64 8.72
CA LEU A 41 -16.57 4.29 7.36
C LEU A 41 -17.55 4.79 6.30
N GLU A 42 -18.86 4.54 6.47
CA GLU A 42 -19.92 4.94 5.55
C GLU A 42 -20.04 6.46 5.41
N LYS A 43 -19.96 7.20 6.54
CA LYS A 43 -19.87 8.67 6.53
C LYS A 43 -18.63 9.17 5.77
N GLY A 44 -17.60 8.36 5.70
CA GLY A 44 -16.36 8.62 5.00
C GLY A 44 -16.38 8.31 3.50
N LYS A 45 -17.48 7.80 2.94
CA LYS A 45 -17.57 7.47 1.51
C LYS A 45 -17.27 8.72 0.67
N GLN A 46 -16.26 8.62 -0.20
CA GLN A 46 -15.80 9.74 -1.02
C GLN A 46 -16.46 9.74 -2.39
N PHE A 47 -16.44 8.59 -3.07
CA PHE A 47 -17.02 8.42 -4.40
C PHE A 47 -17.05 6.93 -4.76
N THR A 48 -17.77 6.62 -5.84
CA THR A 48 -17.71 5.30 -6.51
C THR A 48 -17.04 5.42 -7.86
N MET A 49 -16.36 4.37 -8.32
CA MET A 49 -15.78 4.34 -9.66
C MET A 49 -16.79 3.86 -10.68
N VAL A 50 -16.83 4.50 -11.85
CA VAL A 50 -17.69 4.15 -12.98
C VAL A 50 -16.87 3.99 -14.26
N ASN A 51 -17.45 3.30 -15.26
CA ASN A 51 -16.81 3.00 -16.55
C ASN A 51 -15.50 2.20 -16.46
N MET A 52 -15.23 1.56 -15.32
CA MET A 52 -14.02 0.77 -15.14
C MET A 52 -13.95 -0.46 -16.08
N PRO A 53 -12.78 -0.77 -16.69
CA PRO A 53 -12.61 -1.87 -17.65
C PRO A 53 -12.97 -3.26 -17.14
N TYR A 54 -12.76 -3.54 -15.86
CA TYR A 54 -13.10 -4.84 -15.27
C TYR A 54 -14.62 -5.09 -15.24
N ASN A 55 -15.44 -4.06 -15.48
CA ASN A 55 -16.90 -4.17 -15.55
C ASN A 55 -17.43 -4.78 -16.87
N GLY A 56 -16.55 -5.19 -17.79
CA GLY A 56 -16.82 -6.01 -18.99
C GLY A 56 -17.69 -5.37 -20.08
N THR A 57 -18.91 -4.97 -19.74
CA THR A 57 -19.91 -4.34 -20.63
C THR A 57 -19.49 -2.94 -21.06
N LYS A 58 -18.97 -2.14 -20.12
CA LYS A 58 -18.48 -0.77 -20.35
C LYS A 58 -16.95 -0.70 -20.53
N SER A 59 -16.29 -1.82 -20.82
CA SER A 59 -14.83 -1.81 -20.93
C SER A 59 -14.36 -1.04 -22.15
N ILE A 60 -13.65 0.07 -21.90
CA ILE A 60 -12.98 0.89 -22.92
C ILE A 60 -11.84 0.14 -23.63
N ILE A 61 -11.32 -0.93 -23.01
CA ILE A 61 -10.31 -1.82 -23.60
C ILE A 61 -10.72 -3.29 -23.51
N LYS A 62 -10.82 -3.97 -24.65
CA LYS A 62 -11.27 -5.38 -24.74
C LYS A 62 -10.20 -6.33 -25.27
N LYS A 63 -9.20 -5.79 -25.96
CA LYS A 63 -8.11 -6.55 -26.58
C LYS A 63 -6.77 -5.86 -26.32
N PHE A 64 -5.70 -6.63 -26.26
CA PHE A 64 -4.32 -6.15 -26.25
C PHE A 64 -3.54 -6.92 -27.32
N LYS A 65 -2.90 -6.20 -28.24
CA LYS A 65 -2.20 -6.79 -29.41
C LYS A 65 -3.06 -7.84 -30.14
N GLY A 66 -4.31 -7.49 -30.44
CA GLY A 66 -5.27 -8.37 -31.12
C GLY A 66 -5.89 -9.49 -30.26
N THR A 67 -5.35 -9.78 -29.07
CA THR A 67 -5.80 -10.88 -28.20
C THR A 67 -6.81 -10.39 -27.16
N LYS A 68 -7.88 -11.17 -26.91
CA LYS A 68 -8.88 -10.86 -25.88
C LYS A 68 -8.23 -10.69 -24.50
N LEU A 69 -8.53 -9.57 -23.85
CA LEU A 69 -8.03 -9.25 -22.51
C LEU A 69 -9.00 -9.80 -21.46
N LYS A 70 -8.48 -10.53 -20.47
CA LYS A 70 -9.21 -10.89 -19.24
C LYS A 70 -8.76 -9.95 -18.14
N ILE A 71 -9.66 -9.10 -17.66
CA ILE A 71 -9.35 -8.07 -16.66
C ILE A 71 -9.91 -8.51 -15.31
N SER A 72 -9.10 -8.40 -14.26
CA SER A 72 -9.48 -8.66 -12.87
C SER A 72 -9.85 -7.36 -12.16
N THR A 73 -10.31 -7.44 -10.92
CA THR A 73 -10.60 -6.26 -10.10
C THR A 73 -9.33 -5.43 -9.82
N VAL A 74 -9.55 -4.18 -9.42
CA VAL A 74 -8.50 -3.30 -8.89
C VAL A 74 -7.73 -4.02 -7.78
N GLN A 75 -6.41 -3.88 -7.82
CA GLN A 75 -5.45 -4.43 -6.87
C GLN A 75 -4.84 -3.32 -6.00
N ASN A 76 -4.72 -2.10 -6.53
CA ASN A 76 -4.28 -0.93 -5.78
C ASN A 76 -4.68 0.38 -6.52
N PHE A 77 -4.49 1.52 -5.87
CA PHE A 77 -4.77 2.84 -6.44
C PHE A 77 -3.82 3.91 -5.88
N ALA A 78 -3.71 5.04 -6.57
CA ALA A 78 -2.99 6.23 -6.12
C ALA A 78 -3.66 7.50 -6.67
N PHE A 79 -3.65 8.57 -5.90
CA PHE A 79 -4.11 9.89 -6.35
C PHE A 79 -2.96 10.63 -7.02
N THR A 80 -3.25 11.47 -8.02
CA THR A 80 -2.29 12.50 -8.42
C THR A 80 -2.14 13.53 -7.29
N PRO A 81 -0.94 14.11 -7.07
CA PRO A 81 -0.74 15.10 -6.01
C PRO A 81 -1.67 16.31 -6.11
N ASP A 82 -1.96 16.77 -7.34
CA ASP A 82 -2.91 17.85 -7.61
C ASP A 82 -4.39 17.47 -7.38
N GLY A 83 -4.67 16.19 -7.10
CA GLY A 83 -6.01 15.68 -6.80
C GLY A 83 -6.96 15.61 -7.99
N LYS A 84 -6.50 15.89 -9.22
CA LYS A 84 -7.35 15.83 -10.43
C LYS A 84 -7.71 14.41 -10.84
N TYR A 85 -6.83 13.45 -10.56
CA TYR A 85 -6.99 12.09 -11.03
C TYR A 85 -6.74 11.04 -9.94
N LEU A 86 -7.36 9.89 -10.15
CA LEU A 86 -7.08 8.63 -9.48
C LEU A 86 -6.57 7.63 -10.51
N ILE A 87 -5.42 7.02 -10.25
CA ILE A 87 -4.88 5.95 -11.08
C ILE A 87 -5.04 4.63 -10.34
N CYS A 88 -5.75 3.69 -10.95
CA CYS A 88 -5.96 2.35 -10.42
C CYS A 88 -5.14 1.32 -11.20
N THR A 89 -4.63 0.33 -10.50
CA THR A 89 -3.99 -0.85 -11.11
C THR A 89 -4.88 -2.06 -11.00
N SER A 90 -4.96 -2.87 -12.05
CA SER A 90 -5.64 -4.17 -12.05
C SER A 90 -4.76 -5.24 -12.70
N GLU A 91 -4.92 -6.50 -12.31
CA GLU A 91 -4.35 -7.61 -13.07
C GLU A 91 -5.14 -7.80 -14.37
N CYS A 92 -4.47 -7.89 -15.51
CA CYS A 92 -5.10 -8.35 -16.75
C CYS A 92 -4.25 -9.40 -17.46
N ARG A 93 -4.87 -10.23 -18.32
CA ARG A 93 -4.20 -11.34 -18.99
C ARG A 93 -4.50 -11.44 -20.48
N THR A 94 -3.48 -11.80 -21.26
CA THR A 94 -3.64 -12.38 -22.60
C THR A 94 -3.15 -13.83 -22.58
N GLY A 95 -4.07 -14.78 -22.78
CA GLY A 95 -3.78 -16.20 -22.53
C GLY A 95 -3.34 -16.44 -21.08
N SER A 96 -2.15 -17.02 -20.90
CA SER A 96 -1.53 -17.25 -19.60
C SER A 96 -0.69 -16.07 -19.10
N THR A 97 -0.30 -15.13 -19.96
CA THR A 97 0.59 -14.01 -19.62
C THR A 97 -0.15 -12.97 -18.79
N LYS A 98 0.46 -12.54 -17.67
CA LYS A 98 -0.06 -11.46 -16.82
C LYS A 98 0.55 -10.12 -17.20
N HIS A 99 -0.30 -9.12 -17.24
CA HIS A 99 0.01 -7.71 -17.46
C HIS A 99 -0.68 -6.90 -16.37
N THR A 100 -0.25 -5.65 -16.21
CA THR A 100 -0.96 -4.70 -15.34
C THR A 100 -1.78 -3.77 -16.21
N LEU A 101 -3.02 -3.53 -15.84
CA LEU A 101 -3.87 -2.51 -16.44
C LEU A 101 -3.80 -1.26 -15.57
N LEU A 102 -3.41 -0.13 -16.15
CA LEU A 102 -3.62 1.20 -15.57
C LEU A 102 -4.98 1.71 -16.01
N CYS A 103 -5.73 2.31 -15.08
CA CYS A 103 -6.97 3.01 -15.36
C CYS A 103 -6.83 4.44 -14.82
N LEU A 104 -6.96 5.43 -15.71
CA LEU A 104 -7.02 6.85 -15.35
C LEU A 104 -8.47 7.20 -15.06
N CYS A 105 -8.76 7.70 -13.86
CA CYS A 105 -10.09 8.14 -13.46
C CYS A 105 -10.07 9.62 -13.11
N ALA A 106 -11.00 10.40 -13.68
CA ALA A 106 -11.25 11.77 -13.25
C ALA A 106 -11.80 11.77 -11.82
N MET A 107 -11.24 12.62 -10.97
CA MET A 107 -11.82 12.88 -9.66
C MET A 107 -13.05 13.78 -9.81
N PRO A 108 -14.15 13.49 -9.09
CA PRO A 108 -15.31 14.37 -9.11
C PRO A 108 -14.96 15.71 -8.44
N GLU A 109 -15.53 16.81 -8.95
CA GLU A 109 -15.38 18.15 -8.37
C GLU A 109 -15.85 18.20 -6.91
N GLU A 110 -16.93 17.48 -6.61
CA GLU A 110 -17.47 17.31 -5.26
C GLU A 110 -17.38 15.85 -4.80
N VAL A 111 -16.92 15.64 -3.58
CA VAL A 111 -16.87 14.31 -2.94
C VAL A 111 -18.08 14.08 -2.04
N GLY A 112 -18.64 12.88 -2.07
CA GLY A 112 -19.81 12.52 -1.28
C GLY A 112 -20.35 11.13 -1.57
N ALA A 113 -21.46 10.78 -0.91
CA ALA A 113 -22.02 9.43 -0.97
C ALA A 113 -22.44 8.99 -2.39
N ASP A 114 -22.79 9.95 -3.24
CA ASP A 114 -23.28 9.72 -4.62
C ASP A 114 -22.29 10.21 -5.69
N ALA A 115 -21.13 10.75 -5.30
CA ALA A 115 -20.10 11.20 -6.22
C ALA A 115 -19.51 10.02 -7.03
N LYS A 116 -19.10 10.31 -8.27
CA LYS A 116 -18.59 9.31 -9.21
C LYS A 116 -17.24 9.75 -9.78
N ALA A 117 -16.23 8.90 -9.65
CA ALA A 117 -14.99 9.02 -10.40
C ALA A 117 -15.11 8.23 -11.70
N GLU A 118 -14.97 8.90 -12.84
CA GLU A 118 -15.14 8.29 -14.16
C GLU A 118 -13.81 7.83 -14.75
N CYS A 119 -13.74 6.56 -15.18
CA CYS A 119 -12.60 6.07 -15.94
C CYS A 119 -12.57 6.69 -17.34
N LEU A 120 -11.57 7.52 -17.60
CA LEU A 120 -11.36 8.22 -18.87
C LEU A 120 -10.57 7.38 -19.87
N ASP A 121 -9.54 6.70 -19.38
CA ASP A 121 -8.60 5.95 -20.21
C ASP A 121 -8.05 4.71 -19.49
N ALA A 122 -7.59 3.73 -20.25
CA ALA A 122 -6.94 2.53 -19.73
C ALA A 122 -5.81 2.04 -20.63
N MET A 123 -4.69 1.70 -20.00
CA MET A 123 -3.47 1.27 -20.68
C MET A 123 -2.94 -0.05 -20.13
N VAL A 124 -2.56 -0.97 -21.00
CA VAL A 124 -1.93 -2.23 -20.61
C VAL A 124 -0.42 -2.06 -20.54
N LEU A 125 0.14 -2.19 -19.34
CA LEU A 125 1.57 -2.34 -19.11
C LEU A 125 1.98 -3.80 -19.31
N GLU A 126 2.63 -4.06 -20.43
CA GLU A 126 2.99 -5.42 -20.83
C GLU A 126 3.92 -6.09 -19.82
N LYS A 127 3.61 -7.32 -19.38
CA LYS A 127 4.46 -8.12 -18.49
C LYS A 127 4.84 -7.35 -17.21
N HIS A 128 3.90 -6.61 -16.62
CA HIS A 128 4.06 -5.99 -15.31
C HIS A 128 3.50 -6.84 -14.15
N GLY A 129 2.80 -7.94 -14.47
CA GLY A 129 2.29 -8.87 -13.47
C GLY A 129 1.00 -8.38 -12.81
N HIS A 130 0.86 -8.62 -11.51
CA HIS A 130 -0.40 -8.50 -10.78
C HIS A 130 -0.93 -7.05 -10.65
N GLY A 131 -0.08 -6.03 -10.65
CA GLY A 131 -0.52 -4.63 -10.48
C GLY A 131 -0.72 -4.20 -9.03
N GLU A 132 0.05 -4.74 -8.10
CA GLU A 132 -0.07 -4.50 -6.66
C GLU A 132 0.64 -3.24 -6.14
N ALA A 133 1.60 -2.74 -6.91
CA ALA A 133 2.37 -1.56 -6.55
C ALA A 133 1.93 -0.42 -7.46
N ILE A 134 1.46 0.66 -6.86
CA ILE A 134 1.36 1.96 -7.51
C ILE A 134 1.57 3.06 -6.48
N GLU A 135 2.44 3.99 -6.81
CA GLU A 135 2.56 5.30 -6.17
C GLU A 135 2.65 6.37 -7.25
N VAL A 136 2.13 7.56 -6.99
CA VAL A 136 2.15 8.66 -7.96
C VAL A 136 2.77 9.88 -7.27
N THR A 137 3.68 10.52 -8.00
CA THR A 137 4.37 11.73 -7.58
C THR A 137 4.39 12.70 -8.75
N GLN A 138 4.57 13.99 -8.48
CA GLN A 138 4.55 15.02 -9.51
C GLN A 138 5.90 15.74 -9.48
N PRO A 139 6.68 15.73 -10.58
CA PRO A 139 7.99 16.37 -10.61
C PRO A 139 7.90 17.89 -10.50
N ASP A 140 6.81 18.47 -11.03
CA ASP A 140 6.53 19.90 -11.06
C ASP A 140 5.00 20.08 -10.99
N GLU A 141 4.53 20.78 -9.95
CA GLU A 141 3.11 20.99 -9.65
C GLU A 141 2.41 21.87 -10.70
N GLU A 142 3.18 22.65 -11.48
CA GLU A 142 2.67 23.57 -12.50
C GLU A 142 2.32 22.88 -13.82
N VAL A 143 2.77 21.64 -14.02
CA VAL A 143 2.52 20.88 -15.25
C VAL A 143 1.81 19.58 -14.97
N GLU A 144 0.91 19.19 -15.88
CA GLU A 144 0.15 17.94 -15.80
C GLU A 144 1.00 16.73 -16.25
N GLU A 145 2.17 16.57 -15.62
CA GLU A 145 3.09 15.45 -15.77
C GLU A 145 3.26 14.72 -14.43
N TYR A 146 3.22 13.39 -14.46
CA TYR A 146 3.26 12.55 -13.26
C TYR A 146 4.28 11.42 -13.41
N ASN A 147 4.93 11.08 -12.31
CA ASN A 147 5.76 9.90 -12.18
C ASN A 147 4.97 8.79 -11.47
N LEU A 148 4.65 7.74 -12.21
CA LEU A 148 4.00 6.53 -11.72
C LEU A 148 5.08 5.51 -11.36
N TRP A 149 5.04 5.01 -10.13
CA TRP A 149 5.97 4.00 -9.63
C TRP A 149 5.24 2.67 -9.53
N VAL A 150 5.57 1.74 -10.43
CA VAL A 150 4.88 0.45 -10.55
C VAL A 150 5.86 -0.71 -10.48
N ALA A 151 5.39 -1.87 -10.03
CA ALA A 151 6.20 -3.08 -10.07
C ALA A 151 6.23 -3.66 -11.49
N THR A 152 7.38 -4.19 -11.90
CA THR A 152 7.59 -4.75 -13.25
C THR A 152 8.46 -6.02 -13.20
N THR A 153 8.63 -6.67 -14.35
CA THR A 153 9.43 -7.90 -14.52
C THR A 153 8.96 -9.05 -13.61
N PRO A 154 7.81 -9.66 -13.87
CA PRO A 154 7.17 -10.58 -12.95
C PRO A 154 7.96 -11.88 -12.73
N PHE A 155 8.21 -12.22 -11.47
CA PHE A 155 8.71 -13.53 -11.09
C PHE A 155 7.60 -14.58 -11.26
N LYS A 156 7.90 -15.66 -12.01
CA LYS A 156 6.93 -16.71 -12.38
C LYS A 156 5.59 -16.16 -12.86
N ASN A 157 5.62 -15.08 -13.64
CA ASN A 157 4.44 -14.44 -14.23
C ASN A 157 3.39 -14.02 -13.17
N LYS A 158 3.81 -13.62 -11.96
CA LYS A 158 2.91 -13.16 -10.90
C LYS A 158 3.22 -11.75 -10.41
N TYR A 159 4.25 -11.59 -9.59
CA TYR A 159 4.56 -10.34 -8.89
C TYR A 159 5.87 -9.74 -9.41
N GLY A 160 5.94 -8.42 -9.51
CA GLY A 160 7.12 -7.73 -10.04
C GLY A 160 8.35 -7.85 -9.13
N LYS A 161 9.54 -7.95 -9.73
CA LYS A 161 10.83 -8.02 -9.01
C LYS A 161 11.72 -6.79 -9.23
N ASP A 162 11.26 -5.86 -10.06
CA ASP A 162 11.88 -4.56 -10.33
C ASP A 162 10.80 -3.48 -10.16
N ILE A 163 11.22 -2.22 -10.02
CA ILE A 163 10.30 -1.05 -10.00
C ILE A 163 10.54 -0.23 -11.25
N GLU A 164 9.47 0.19 -11.92
CA GLU A 164 9.49 1.09 -13.06
C GLU A 164 8.94 2.45 -12.64
N ARG A 165 9.66 3.53 -12.97
CA ARG A 165 9.14 4.90 -12.90
C ARG A 165 8.74 5.31 -14.32
N ILE A 166 7.45 5.46 -14.53
CA ILE A 166 6.84 5.89 -15.79
C ILE A 166 6.46 7.36 -15.64
N THR A 167 7.14 8.23 -16.37
CA THR A 167 6.75 9.63 -16.54
C THR A 167 5.66 9.69 -17.61
N MET A 168 4.48 10.19 -17.25
CA MET A 168 3.34 10.35 -18.15
C MET A 168 2.77 11.75 -18.08
N ALA A 169 2.10 12.18 -19.14
CA ALA A 169 1.20 13.33 -19.13
C ALA A 169 -0.24 12.85 -19.35
N VAL A 170 -1.22 13.70 -19.02
CA VAL A 170 -2.60 13.53 -19.47
C VAL A 170 -2.89 14.53 -20.59
N GLU A 171 -3.18 14.02 -21.78
CA GLU A 171 -3.47 14.83 -22.97
C GLU A 171 -4.82 14.39 -23.53
N GLU A 172 -5.75 15.33 -23.70
CA GLU A 172 -7.11 15.04 -24.17
C GLU A 172 -7.77 13.87 -23.41
N SER A 173 -7.64 13.86 -22.08
CA SER A 173 -8.15 12.80 -21.19
C SER A 173 -7.51 11.41 -21.38
N LYS A 174 -6.34 11.31 -22.03
CA LYS A 174 -5.61 10.06 -22.26
C LYS A 174 -4.24 10.05 -21.59
N MET A 175 -3.80 8.88 -21.16
CA MET A 175 -2.45 8.67 -20.62
C MET A 175 -1.42 8.63 -21.75
N VAL A 176 -0.43 9.52 -21.70
CA VAL A 176 0.68 9.57 -22.67
C VAL A 176 2.00 9.32 -21.95
N ILE A 177 2.62 8.15 -22.18
CA ILE A 177 3.95 7.84 -21.61
C ILE A 177 5.03 8.65 -22.32
N LYS A 178 5.75 9.49 -21.56
CA LYS A 178 6.86 10.29 -22.05
C LYS A 178 8.20 9.58 -21.86
N LYS A 179 8.38 8.92 -20.71
CA LYS A 179 9.63 8.24 -20.36
C LYS A 179 9.37 7.10 -19.39
N SER A 180 10.11 6.00 -19.55
CA SER A 180 10.18 4.91 -18.59
C SER A 180 11.62 4.66 -18.19
N VAL A 181 11.85 4.44 -16.90
CA VAL A 181 13.14 4.00 -16.35
C VAL A 181 12.93 2.95 -15.27
N LYS A 182 13.80 1.94 -15.23
CA LYS A 182 13.66 0.80 -14.29
C LYS A 182 14.71 0.81 -13.21
N ILE A 183 14.33 0.56 -11.96
CA ILE A 183 15.23 0.22 -10.86
C ILE A 183 15.30 -1.30 -10.74
N THR A 184 16.52 -1.84 -10.80
CA THR A 184 16.77 -3.29 -10.79
C THR A 184 17.80 -3.69 -9.73
N GLY A 185 17.89 -4.98 -9.43
CA GLY A 185 18.93 -5.55 -8.55
C GLY A 185 18.59 -5.50 -7.06
N PHE A 186 17.29 -5.55 -6.72
CA PHE A 186 16.80 -5.50 -5.35
C PHE A 186 17.18 -6.71 -4.50
N ASP A 187 17.69 -7.78 -5.10
CA ASP A 187 18.34 -8.88 -4.40
C ASP A 187 19.60 -8.47 -3.64
N LYS A 188 20.21 -7.33 -4.01
CA LYS A 188 21.39 -6.73 -3.36
C LYS A 188 21.11 -5.33 -2.80
N ALA A 189 19.87 -5.05 -2.40
CA ALA A 189 19.50 -3.77 -1.81
C ALA A 189 19.84 -3.64 -0.32
N ASN A 190 20.42 -4.66 0.32
CA ASN A 190 20.90 -4.56 1.70
C ASN A 190 22.16 -3.66 1.75
N VAL A 191 22.42 -3.06 2.92
CA VAL A 191 23.62 -2.24 3.17
C VAL A 191 24.29 -2.72 4.44
N ILE A 192 25.58 -3.04 4.34
CA ILE A 192 26.47 -3.39 5.47
C ILE A 192 27.69 -2.48 5.35
N ASP A 193 27.97 -1.69 6.39
CA ASP A 193 29.07 -0.73 6.42
C ASP A 193 29.11 0.24 5.22
N GLY A 194 27.93 0.65 4.75
CA GLY A 194 27.77 1.54 3.60
C GLY A 194 28.00 0.89 2.24
N LYS A 195 28.25 -0.42 2.19
CA LYS A 195 28.44 -1.18 0.95
C LYS A 195 27.19 -2.01 0.61
N PRO A 196 26.84 -2.17 -0.68
CA PRO A 196 25.74 -3.03 -1.08
C PRO A 196 26.02 -4.49 -0.72
N ALA A 197 25.03 -5.17 -0.16
CA ALA A 197 25.09 -6.56 0.24
C ALA A 197 23.83 -7.32 -0.18
N LYS A 198 23.89 -8.66 -0.14
CA LYS A 198 22.70 -9.52 -0.26
C LYS A 198 21.91 -9.49 1.05
N PHE A 199 20.63 -9.84 0.98
CA PHE A 199 19.81 -10.04 2.17
C PHE A 199 20.02 -11.42 2.80
N GLU A 200 19.97 -11.46 4.13
CA GLU A 200 19.75 -12.63 5.00
C GLU A 200 18.71 -13.61 4.44
N ALA A 201 17.59 -13.03 4.01
CA ALA A 201 16.39 -13.74 3.59
C ALA A 201 16.56 -14.58 2.29
N GLY A 202 17.72 -14.54 1.64
CA GLY A 202 18.06 -15.44 0.53
C GLY A 202 17.33 -15.15 -0.78
N TYR A 203 17.33 -16.12 -1.69
CA TYR A 203 16.73 -16.05 -3.04
C TYR A 203 15.60 -17.08 -3.20
N PRO A 204 14.67 -16.87 -4.16
CA PRO A 204 14.57 -15.75 -5.09
C PRO A 204 13.81 -14.56 -4.52
N LEU A 205 14.11 -13.36 -5.02
CA LEU A 205 13.25 -12.18 -4.89
C LEU A 205 11.90 -12.48 -5.56
N ARG A 206 10.80 -12.32 -4.81
CA ARG A 206 9.46 -12.73 -5.24
C ARG A 206 8.55 -11.57 -5.61
N ARG A 207 8.64 -10.46 -4.88
CA ARG A 207 7.63 -9.38 -4.93
C ARG A 207 8.23 -8.07 -4.46
N LEU A 208 7.95 -7.00 -5.19
CA LEU A 208 8.26 -5.61 -4.81
C LEU A 208 6.99 -4.77 -4.71
N ASN A 209 6.98 -3.85 -3.75
CA ASN A 209 6.07 -2.70 -3.74
C ASN A 209 6.84 -1.43 -3.36
N VAL A 210 6.23 -0.27 -3.56
CA VAL A 210 6.80 1.05 -3.31
C VAL A 210 5.80 1.92 -2.55
N ALA A 211 6.30 2.78 -1.66
CA ALA A 211 5.57 3.86 -1.02
C ALA A 211 6.50 5.06 -0.89
N ILE A 212 5.96 6.28 -1.01
CA ILE A 212 6.74 7.52 -1.01
C ILE A 212 6.13 8.49 0.00
N ASP A 213 6.99 9.16 0.75
CA ASP A 213 6.67 10.27 1.64
C ASP A 213 7.55 11.46 1.20
N GLU A 214 6.99 12.32 0.35
CA GLU A 214 7.72 13.44 -0.26
C GLU A 214 8.11 14.49 0.79
N ASP A 215 7.25 14.71 1.80
CA ASP A 215 7.48 15.63 2.91
C ASP A 215 8.73 15.25 3.72
N ASN A 216 8.91 13.95 3.97
CA ASN A 216 10.09 13.43 4.66
C ASN A 216 11.21 12.97 3.70
N ASN A 217 11.09 13.29 2.41
CA ASN A 217 12.05 12.94 1.37
C ASN A 217 12.45 11.45 1.37
N GLN A 218 11.47 10.57 1.52
CA GLN A 218 11.67 9.14 1.73
C GLN A 218 10.94 8.31 0.66
N ILE A 219 11.66 7.39 0.03
CA ILE A 219 11.08 6.32 -0.80
C ILE A 219 11.39 4.99 -0.14
N VAL A 220 10.35 4.20 0.13
CA VAL A 220 10.45 2.89 0.75
C VAL A 220 10.12 1.83 -0.27
N PHE A 221 10.95 0.79 -0.34
CA PHE A 221 10.68 -0.40 -1.12
C PHE A 221 10.44 -1.58 -0.19
N ARG A 222 9.30 -2.24 -0.36
CA ARG A 222 9.00 -3.54 0.24
C ARG A 222 9.61 -4.61 -0.64
N VAL A 223 10.65 -5.28 -0.15
CA VAL A 223 11.42 -6.32 -0.82
C VAL A 223 11.07 -7.67 -0.20
N GLN A 224 10.28 -8.48 -0.90
CA GLN A 224 9.83 -9.78 -0.39
C GLN A 224 10.58 -10.94 -1.04
N PHE A 225 11.17 -11.78 -0.19
CA PHE A 225 11.77 -13.06 -0.52
C PHE A 225 10.85 -14.22 -0.07
N MET A 226 11.32 -15.45 -0.24
CA MET A 226 10.61 -16.62 0.29
C MET A 226 10.60 -16.66 1.82
N SER A 227 11.72 -16.29 2.46
CA SER A 227 11.92 -16.44 3.91
C SER A 227 11.69 -15.16 4.72
N GLY A 228 11.33 -14.05 4.07
CA GLY A 228 11.12 -12.80 4.78
C GLY A 228 10.84 -11.60 3.88
N VAL A 229 10.46 -10.50 4.52
CA VAL A 229 10.21 -9.20 3.89
C VAL A 229 11.07 -8.13 4.55
N ASN A 230 11.74 -7.33 3.72
CA ASN A 230 12.46 -6.14 4.14
C ASN A 230 11.77 -4.89 3.60
N TYR A 231 11.74 -3.82 4.38
CA TYR A 231 11.35 -2.48 3.98
C TYR A 231 12.60 -1.62 4.02
N VAL A 232 13.13 -1.28 2.85
CA VAL A 232 14.35 -0.48 2.71
C VAL A 232 14.00 0.93 2.27
N ALA A 233 14.42 1.92 3.04
CA ALA A 233 14.15 3.33 2.78
C ALA A 233 15.38 4.03 2.21
N TYR A 234 15.16 4.94 1.25
CA TYR A 234 16.19 5.75 0.62
C TYR A 234 15.78 7.22 0.57
N ASN A 235 16.76 8.11 0.40
CA ASN A 235 16.51 9.50 0.05
C ASN A 235 15.84 9.61 -1.33
N TYR A 236 14.57 10.03 -1.35
CA TYR A 236 13.73 10.08 -2.54
C TYR A 236 14.28 11.02 -3.62
N LYS A 237 14.59 12.28 -3.26
CA LYS A 237 15.16 13.29 -4.19
C LYS A 237 16.47 12.82 -4.83
N LYS A 238 17.32 12.09 -4.09
CA LYS A 238 18.58 11.54 -4.64
C LYS A 238 18.34 10.38 -5.61
N ILE A 239 17.35 9.52 -5.33
CA ILE A 239 16.91 8.48 -6.27
C ILE A 239 16.38 9.12 -7.54
N ASN A 240 15.43 10.07 -7.44
CA ASN A 240 14.86 10.76 -8.59
C ASN A 240 15.93 11.44 -9.45
N LYS A 241 16.82 12.24 -8.85
CA LYS A 241 17.93 12.88 -9.55
C LYS A 241 18.83 11.89 -10.29
N ALA A 242 18.99 10.66 -9.78
CA ALA A 242 19.76 9.62 -10.46
C ALA A 242 18.99 9.01 -11.65
N LEU A 243 17.68 8.86 -11.53
CA LEU A 243 16.79 8.37 -12.59
C LEU A 243 16.62 9.39 -13.72
N ASP A 244 16.55 10.68 -13.41
CA ASP A 244 16.34 11.74 -14.40
C ASP A 244 17.48 11.80 -15.43
N LYS A 245 18.70 11.48 -14.99
CA LYS A 245 19.90 11.39 -15.84
C LYS A 245 19.89 10.23 -16.82
N LEU A 246 18.99 9.26 -16.66
CA LEU A 246 18.88 8.12 -17.56
C LEU A 246 18.07 8.48 -18.80
N GLY A 247 18.43 7.92 -19.95
CA GLY A 247 17.58 7.94 -21.14
C GLY A 247 16.33 7.06 -20.99
N ASN A 248 15.39 7.18 -21.94
CA ASN A 248 14.19 6.35 -21.97
C ASN A 248 14.52 4.85 -22.07
N ASN A 249 13.73 4.01 -21.40
CA ASN A 249 13.85 2.55 -21.31
C ASN A 249 15.19 2.05 -20.74
N LYS A 250 15.93 2.90 -20.01
CA LYS A 250 17.18 2.54 -19.34
C LYS A 250 16.93 2.06 -17.92
N SER A 251 17.98 1.53 -17.28
CA SER A 251 17.90 1.00 -15.93
C SER A 251 18.94 1.58 -14.98
N TYR A 252 18.52 1.74 -13.72
CA TYR A 252 19.33 2.05 -12.56
C TYR A 252 19.51 0.80 -11.72
N LYS A 253 20.72 0.54 -11.22
CA LYS A 253 20.97 -0.54 -10.25
C LYS A 253 20.82 0.02 -8.85
N ILE A 254 19.92 -0.55 -8.04
CA ILE A 254 19.67 -0.08 -6.66
C ILE A 254 20.93 -0.12 -5.77
N THR A 255 21.88 -1.00 -6.09
CA THR A 255 23.20 -1.04 -5.40
C THR A 255 23.95 0.28 -5.50
N LYS A 256 23.76 1.08 -6.57
CA LYS A 256 24.36 2.42 -6.68
C LYS A 256 23.77 3.43 -5.70
N ALA A 257 22.61 3.12 -5.12
CA ALA A 257 21.93 3.94 -4.11
C ALA A 257 22.17 3.45 -2.67
N ALA A 258 23.05 2.46 -2.43
CA ALA A 258 23.37 1.99 -1.07
C ALA A 258 23.75 3.15 -0.13
N LYS A 259 24.54 4.10 -0.63
CA LYS A 259 24.93 5.32 0.12
C LYS A 259 23.79 6.27 0.46
N TYR A 260 22.59 6.10 -0.13
CA TYR A 260 21.41 6.90 0.15
C TYR A 260 20.39 6.16 1.02
N GLN A 261 20.68 4.91 1.42
CA GLN A 261 19.77 4.13 2.26
C GLN A 261 19.73 4.72 3.67
N THR A 262 18.54 4.90 4.21
CA THR A 262 18.29 5.49 5.53
C THR A 262 17.62 4.53 6.49
N ALA A 263 16.98 3.46 6.02
CA ALA A 263 16.42 2.41 6.90
C ALA A 263 16.42 1.05 6.23
N ASN A 264 16.43 -0.01 7.04
CA ASN A 264 16.24 -1.39 6.63
C ASN A 264 15.52 -2.16 7.73
N LEU A 265 14.20 -2.31 7.60
CA LEU A 265 13.36 -3.03 8.55
C LEU A 265 12.98 -4.40 8.01
N ARG A 266 13.31 -5.50 8.70
CA ARG A 266 12.81 -6.84 8.39
C ARG A 266 11.62 -7.17 9.28
N THR A 267 10.47 -7.39 8.66
CA THR A 267 9.25 -7.78 9.36
C THR A 267 8.29 -8.53 8.45
N ASN A 268 7.70 -9.61 8.97
CA ASN A 268 6.62 -10.35 8.30
C ASN A 268 5.24 -9.98 8.87
N LEU A 269 5.17 -8.98 9.75
CA LEU A 269 3.93 -8.51 10.37
C LEU A 269 3.01 -7.93 9.30
N VAL A 270 1.97 -8.69 8.98
CA VAL A 270 0.93 -8.33 8.03
C VAL A 270 -0.40 -8.73 8.66
N PRO A 271 -1.40 -7.83 8.70
CA PRO A 271 -2.70 -8.19 9.24
C PRO A 271 -3.29 -9.42 8.54
N TYR A 272 -3.73 -10.38 9.35
CA TYR A 272 -4.31 -11.65 8.90
C TYR A 272 -3.45 -12.46 7.91
N ASN A 273 -2.14 -12.22 7.85
CA ASN A 273 -1.21 -12.81 6.87
C ASN A 273 -1.61 -12.57 5.40
N ASN A 274 -2.46 -11.57 5.12
CA ASN A 274 -2.89 -11.24 3.76
C ASN A 274 -2.55 -9.79 3.43
N PHE A 275 -1.42 -9.59 2.77
CA PHE A 275 -0.93 -8.25 2.43
C PHE A 275 -1.76 -7.66 1.29
N GLN A 276 -2.27 -6.45 1.50
CA GLN A 276 -3.06 -5.72 0.50
C GLN A 276 -2.39 -4.42 0.06
N SER A 277 -1.82 -3.65 0.98
CA SER A 277 -1.08 -2.42 0.66
C SER A 277 -0.16 -2.00 1.80
N TYR A 278 0.68 -1.01 1.57
CA TYR A 278 1.33 -0.26 2.64
C TYR A 278 1.55 1.19 2.24
N GLN A 279 1.74 2.04 3.24
CA GLN A 279 2.14 3.43 3.09
C GLN A 279 3.19 3.77 4.14
N VAL A 280 3.88 4.89 3.94
CA VAL A 280 4.84 5.42 4.90
C VAL A 280 4.52 6.89 5.16
N CYS A 281 4.61 7.32 6.41
CA CYS A 281 4.51 8.72 6.78
C CYS A 281 5.24 8.95 8.10
N ASP A 282 6.07 9.99 8.19
CA ASP A 282 6.78 10.38 9.42
C ASP A 282 7.58 9.22 10.05
N ASN A 283 8.29 8.45 9.21
CA ASN A 283 9.03 7.26 9.64
C ASN A 283 8.17 6.18 10.33
N MET A 284 6.88 6.13 10.01
CA MET A 284 5.97 5.06 10.39
C MET A 284 5.54 4.29 9.15
N LEU A 285 5.69 2.96 9.20
CA LEU A 285 5.18 2.04 8.20
C LEU A 285 3.75 1.65 8.55
N TYR A 286 2.80 1.90 7.65
CA TYR A 286 1.40 1.49 7.78
C TYR A 286 1.13 0.31 6.85
N VAL A 287 1.11 -0.91 7.40
CA VAL A 287 0.87 -2.14 6.63
C VAL A 287 -0.60 -2.51 6.69
N CYS A 288 -1.25 -2.53 5.53
CA CYS A 288 -2.65 -2.88 5.38
C CYS A 288 -2.82 -4.33 4.96
N GLY A 289 -3.70 -5.05 5.65
CA GLY A 289 -4.09 -6.40 5.31
C GLY A 289 -5.58 -6.62 5.51
N GLY A 290 -6.13 -7.59 4.78
CA GLY A 290 -7.54 -7.92 4.88
C GLY A 290 -7.91 -9.08 3.99
N ASN A 291 -8.96 -9.78 4.36
CA ASN A 291 -9.49 -10.93 3.65
C ASN A 291 -11.00 -10.99 3.90
N PHE A 292 -11.73 -11.59 2.97
CA PHE A 292 -13.10 -12.01 3.20
C PHE A 292 -13.23 -12.75 4.54
N LYS A 293 -14.36 -12.55 5.21
CA LYS A 293 -14.74 -13.11 6.52
C LYS A 293 -13.94 -12.57 7.73
N MET A 294 -12.69 -12.13 7.53
CA MET A 294 -11.84 -11.59 8.61
C MET A 294 -12.00 -10.07 8.77
N GLY A 295 -12.17 -9.33 7.67
CA GLY A 295 -12.24 -7.86 7.67
C GLY A 295 -10.93 -7.23 7.21
N ALA A 296 -10.65 -6.00 7.67
CA ALA A 296 -9.46 -5.26 7.28
C ALA A 296 -8.79 -4.60 8.50
N GLN A 297 -7.47 -4.59 8.52
CA GLN A 297 -6.66 -4.00 9.58
C GLN A 297 -5.46 -3.27 9.01
N ILE A 298 -4.96 -2.29 9.75
CA ILE A 298 -3.71 -1.59 9.46
C ILE A 298 -2.82 -1.64 10.70
N TYR A 299 -1.59 -2.10 10.53
CA TYR A 299 -0.56 -2.09 11.56
C TYR A 299 0.38 -0.92 11.34
N ALA A 300 0.60 -0.09 12.37
CA ALA A 300 1.60 0.96 12.36
C ALA A 300 2.87 0.49 13.06
N ILE A 301 3.96 0.36 12.30
CA ILE A 301 5.25 -0.15 12.76
C ILE A 301 6.27 0.97 12.60
N LYS A 302 7.00 1.29 13.67
CA LYS A 302 8.02 2.35 13.61
C LYS A 302 9.18 1.93 12.70
N LEU A 303 9.54 2.78 11.76
CA LEU A 303 10.70 2.60 10.87
C LEU A 303 11.88 3.38 11.45
N LYS A 304 12.87 2.69 12.02
CA LYS A 304 14.06 3.36 12.53
C LYS A 304 14.93 3.87 11.37
N THR A 305 15.15 5.17 11.33
CA THR A 305 16.01 5.82 10.33
C THR A 305 17.39 6.14 10.88
N TYR A 306 18.35 6.17 9.97
CA TYR A 306 19.76 6.41 10.19
C TYR A 306 20.27 7.47 9.21
N LYS A 307 21.48 7.97 9.45
CA LYS A 307 22.19 8.79 8.46
C LYS A 307 22.37 7.99 7.16
N GLU A 308 22.36 8.68 6.02
CA GLU A 308 22.49 8.06 4.69
C GLU A 308 23.71 7.13 4.60
N GLY A 309 23.49 5.92 4.10
CA GLY A 309 24.52 4.88 3.94
C GLY A 309 24.97 4.25 5.26
N LYS A 310 24.33 4.59 6.39
CA LYS A 310 24.61 4.03 7.72
C LYS A 310 23.42 3.28 8.30
N SER A 311 22.46 2.88 7.46
CA SER A 311 21.34 2.03 7.87
C SER A 311 21.85 0.72 8.45
N GLN A 312 21.22 0.29 9.54
CA GLN A 312 21.40 -1.02 10.13
C GLN A 312 20.10 -1.82 9.98
N LEU A 313 20.21 -3.14 9.96
CA LEU A 313 19.05 -4.03 9.96
C LEU A 313 18.32 -3.92 11.30
N ASP A 314 17.08 -3.41 11.25
CA ASP A 314 16.11 -3.44 12.35
C ASP A 314 15.18 -4.65 12.13
N GLN A 315 14.93 -5.46 13.15
CA GLN A 315 14.14 -6.67 13.03
C GLN A 315 12.94 -6.60 13.97
N LYS A 316 11.73 -6.79 13.42
CA LYS A 316 10.47 -6.70 14.15
C LYS A 316 9.55 -7.83 13.74
N TYR A 317 9.20 -8.71 14.68
CA TYR A 317 8.42 -9.91 14.39
C TYR A 317 7.22 -10.09 15.30
N ASP A 318 7.16 -9.35 16.40
CA ASP A 318 6.17 -9.54 17.44
C ASP A 318 5.11 -8.45 17.40
N MET A 319 3.90 -8.76 17.88
CA MET A 319 2.82 -7.77 17.91
C MET A 319 3.15 -6.57 18.81
N GLU A 320 4.08 -6.71 19.75
CA GLU A 320 4.59 -5.62 20.60
C GLU A 320 5.36 -4.56 19.79
N ASP A 321 5.93 -4.95 18.63
CA ASP A 321 6.55 -4.01 17.69
C ASP A 321 5.52 -3.13 16.97
N VAL A 322 4.25 -3.53 17.00
CA VAL A 322 3.14 -2.78 16.43
C VAL A 322 2.68 -1.73 17.44
N SER A 323 3.03 -0.47 17.15
CA SER A 323 2.64 0.68 17.98
C SER A 323 1.12 0.90 17.99
N LYS A 324 0.45 0.60 16.87
CA LYS A 324 -1.00 0.81 16.71
C LYS A 324 -1.61 -0.19 15.74
N VAL A 325 -2.79 -0.69 16.10
CA VAL A 325 -3.68 -1.47 15.23
C VAL A 325 -4.93 -0.64 14.96
N ILE A 326 -5.22 -0.40 13.69
CA ILE A 326 -6.47 0.22 13.23
C ILE A 326 -7.34 -0.90 12.67
N ASP A 327 -8.42 -1.23 13.38
CA ASP A 327 -9.37 -2.28 13.01
C ASP A 327 -10.56 -1.68 12.27
N ILE A 328 -10.79 -2.12 11.03
CA ILE A 328 -11.81 -1.57 10.14
C ILE A 328 -12.96 -2.57 10.04
N GLU A 329 -14.13 -2.18 10.54
CA GLU A 329 -15.34 -3.00 10.45
C GLU A 329 -15.99 -2.81 9.06
N PRO A 330 -15.78 -3.74 8.11
CA PRO A 330 -16.19 -3.53 6.73
C PRO A 330 -17.67 -3.87 6.60
N LYS A 331 -18.49 -2.83 6.57
CA LYS A 331 -19.88 -2.87 6.14
C LYS A 331 -20.15 -1.61 5.34
N ILE A 332 -20.44 -1.77 4.05
CA ILE A 332 -20.58 -0.67 3.10
C ILE A 332 -21.89 -0.79 2.32
N THR A 333 -22.46 0.34 1.91
CA THR A 333 -23.74 0.40 1.20
C THR A 333 -23.55 1.04 -0.16
N LEU A 334 -23.88 0.28 -1.20
CA LEU A 334 -23.71 0.69 -2.60
C LEU A 334 -25.06 0.73 -3.31
N LYS A 335 -25.21 1.68 -4.23
CA LYS A 335 -26.34 1.78 -5.15
C LYS A 335 -25.82 1.57 -6.57
N PRO A 336 -26.03 0.41 -7.20
CA PRO A 336 -25.75 0.25 -8.62
C PRO A 336 -26.53 1.28 -9.43
N GLU A 337 -25.92 1.81 -10.49
CA GLU A 337 -26.53 2.83 -11.36
C GLU A 337 -27.84 2.36 -12.00
N ASP A 338 -27.90 1.08 -12.36
CA ASP A 338 -29.06 0.42 -12.97
C ASP A 338 -29.87 -0.39 -11.95
N SER A 339 -29.88 -0.01 -10.67
CA SER A 339 -30.71 -0.64 -9.65
C SER A 339 -31.48 0.40 -8.82
N PRO A 340 -32.74 0.14 -8.44
CA PRO A 340 -33.50 1.07 -7.62
C PRO A 340 -33.17 0.89 -6.12
N LYS A 341 -32.46 -0.19 -5.75
CA LYS A 341 -32.20 -0.57 -4.35
C LYS A 341 -30.75 -0.33 -3.97
N LYS A 342 -30.54 0.22 -2.77
CA LYS A 342 -29.25 0.19 -2.09
C LYS A 342 -29.01 -1.22 -1.54
N ILE A 343 -27.79 -1.71 -1.64
CA ILE A 343 -27.40 -3.04 -1.17
C ILE A 343 -26.22 -2.88 -0.20
N THR A 344 -26.37 -3.46 0.97
CA THR A 344 -25.35 -3.43 2.02
C THR A 344 -24.55 -4.72 2.02
N PHE A 345 -23.23 -4.59 1.99
CA PHE A 345 -22.25 -5.66 2.08
C PHE A 345 -21.57 -5.64 3.43
N ASN A 346 -21.10 -6.80 3.89
CA ASN A 346 -20.32 -6.94 5.11
C ASN A 346 -19.01 -7.68 4.81
N LYS A 347 -18.19 -7.93 5.84
CA LYS A 347 -16.90 -8.64 5.72
C LYS A 347 -16.94 -9.97 4.94
N ASN A 348 -18.07 -10.65 4.82
CA ASN A 348 -18.17 -11.89 4.02
C ASN A 348 -18.13 -11.64 2.50
N LYS A 349 -18.33 -10.39 2.08
CA LYS A 349 -18.47 -9.96 0.69
C LYS A 349 -17.55 -8.79 0.36
N LEU A 350 -16.73 -8.35 1.30
CA LEU A 350 -15.81 -7.21 1.17
C LEU A 350 -14.38 -7.63 1.43
N GLU A 351 -13.50 -7.23 0.54
CA GLU A 351 -12.04 -7.34 0.68
C GLU A 351 -11.43 -5.97 0.39
N ILE A 352 -10.42 -5.59 1.18
CA ILE A 352 -9.68 -4.33 0.97
C ILE A 352 -8.61 -4.55 -0.10
N GLU A 353 -8.56 -3.69 -1.11
CA GLU A 353 -7.74 -3.85 -2.33
C GLU A 353 -6.98 -2.54 -2.60
N GLY A 354 -6.22 -2.11 -1.60
CA GLY A 354 -5.47 -0.85 -1.63
C GLY A 354 -5.74 0.05 -0.43
N MET A 355 -4.70 0.80 -0.07
CA MET A 355 -4.75 1.85 0.94
C MET A 355 -3.81 2.97 0.52
N LYS A 356 -4.28 4.21 0.65
CA LYS A 356 -3.50 5.44 0.53
C LYS A 356 -3.70 6.33 1.74
N MET A 357 -2.77 7.25 1.96
CA MET A 357 -2.78 8.10 3.14
C MET A 357 -2.37 9.52 2.77
N ARG A 358 -2.92 10.51 3.47
CA ARG A 358 -2.49 11.91 3.40
C ARG A 358 -2.33 12.47 4.81
N LYS A 359 -1.26 13.21 5.05
CA LYS A 359 -1.08 13.99 6.27
C LYS A 359 -1.75 15.35 6.11
N LYS A 360 -2.59 15.73 7.07
CA LYS A 360 -3.22 17.05 7.11
C LYS A 360 -2.30 18.06 7.80
N SER A 361 -2.49 19.35 7.51
CA SER A 361 -1.81 20.45 8.20
C SER A 361 -1.96 20.43 9.72
N ASN A 362 -3.07 19.90 10.24
CA ASN A 362 -3.29 19.71 11.68
C ASN A 362 -2.65 18.44 12.27
N GLY A 363 -1.78 17.76 11.51
CA GLY A 363 -1.05 16.57 11.93
C GLY A 363 -1.86 15.27 11.96
N LYS A 364 -3.16 15.27 11.63
CA LYS A 364 -3.94 14.04 11.50
C LYS A 364 -3.63 13.31 10.20
N LEU A 365 -3.79 11.98 10.24
CA LEU A 365 -3.68 11.12 9.06
C LEU A 365 -5.07 10.80 8.51
N GLU A 366 -5.29 11.13 7.24
CA GLU A 366 -6.43 10.69 6.46
C GLU A 366 -6.06 9.40 5.73
N PHE A 367 -6.77 8.32 6.04
CA PHE A 367 -6.65 7.04 5.35
C PHE A 367 -7.74 6.93 4.30
N PHE A 368 -7.36 6.51 3.10
CA PHE A 368 -8.24 6.15 2.00
C PHE A 368 -8.12 4.66 1.77
N VAL A 369 -9.24 3.95 1.78
CA VAL A 369 -9.29 2.51 1.54
C VAL A 369 -10.26 2.19 0.42
N TYR A 370 -9.89 1.20 -0.38
CA TYR A 370 -10.71 0.71 -1.47
C TYR A 370 -11.22 -0.69 -1.13
N PHE A 371 -12.52 -0.91 -1.31
CA PHE A 371 -13.12 -2.23 -1.11
C PHE A 371 -13.59 -2.84 -2.43
N MET A 372 -13.12 -4.05 -2.71
CA MET A 372 -13.72 -4.92 -3.71
C MET A 372 -14.93 -5.65 -3.12
N VAL A 373 -15.98 -5.73 -3.93
CA VAL A 373 -17.25 -6.36 -3.54
C VAL A 373 -17.46 -7.64 -4.33
N SER A 374 -17.56 -8.75 -3.61
CA SER A 374 -18.00 -10.04 -4.15
C SER A 374 -19.50 -10.19 -3.94
N GLY A 375 -20.31 -9.70 -4.87
CA GLY A 375 -21.77 -9.68 -4.74
C GLY A 375 -22.51 -9.74 -6.08
N LYS A 376 -23.82 -10.01 -6.02
CA LYS A 376 -24.73 -9.93 -7.18
C LYS A 376 -25.94 -9.05 -6.86
N TYR A 377 -26.55 -8.40 -7.86
CA TYR A 377 -27.81 -7.66 -7.76
C TYR A 377 -28.76 -7.95 -8.92
N THR A 378 -29.97 -7.41 -8.83
CA THR A 378 -30.98 -7.37 -9.89
C THR A 378 -31.12 -5.94 -10.39
N ASN A 379 -31.04 -5.75 -11.71
CA ASN A 379 -31.14 -4.42 -12.31
C ASN A 379 -32.59 -3.98 -12.58
N ASN A 380 -32.76 -2.74 -13.04
CA ASN A 380 -34.04 -2.10 -13.36
C ASN A 380 -34.83 -2.87 -14.45
N LYS A 381 -34.16 -3.70 -15.25
CA LYS A 381 -34.79 -4.56 -16.28
C LYS A 381 -35.19 -5.93 -15.75
N GLY A 382 -35.12 -6.15 -14.43
CA GLY A 382 -35.43 -7.45 -13.80
C GLY A 382 -34.36 -8.52 -14.01
N LYS A 383 -33.23 -8.19 -14.66
CA LYS A 383 -32.14 -9.15 -14.87
C LYS A 383 -31.40 -9.38 -13.56
N SER A 384 -31.48 -10.61 -13.06
CA SER A 384 -30.81 -11.05 -11.84
C SER A 384 -29.37 -11.52 -12.11
N GLY A 385 -28.58 -11.62 -11.04
CA GLY A 385 -27.23 -12.18 -11.11
C GLY A 385 -26.16 -11.22 -11.64
N MET A 386 -26.46 -9.92 -11.71
CA MET A 386 -25.53 -8.88 -12.14
C MET A 386 -24.41 -8.76 -11.10
N GLY A 387 -23.15 -9.03 -11.47
CA GLY A 387 -22.02 -8.94 -10.53
C GLY A 387 -21.71 -7.50 -10.11
N PHE A 388 -21.38 -7.26 -8.84
CA PHE A 388 -20.83 -5.98 -8.36
C PHE A 388 -19.42 -5.70 -8.87
N GLN A 389 -18.71 -6.75 -9.30
CA GLN A 389 -17.53 -6.59 -10.15
C GLN A 389 -17.84 -5.85 -11.47
N ASN A 390 -19.12 -5.64 -11.83
CA ASN A 390 -19.53 -4.82 -12.97
C ASN A 390 -20.17 -3.48 -12.56
N ALA A 391 -20.32 -3.22 -11.26
CA ALA A 391 -21.10 -2.10 -10.75
C ALA A 391 -20.41 -1.53 -9.50
N SER A 392 -19.54 -0.55 -9.73
CA SER A 392 -19.11 0.46 -8.77
C SER A 392 -18.57 -0.04 -7.43
N THR A 393 -17.26 0.05 -7.29
CA THR A 393 -16.54 -0.04 -6.01
C THR A 393 -16.20 1.37 -5.53
N GLY A 394 -16.06 1.54 -4.20
CA GLY A 394 -15.95 2.87 -3.59
C GLY A 394 -14.63 3.09 -2.85
N ILE A 395 -14.24 4.37 -2.79
CA ILE A 395 -13.17 4.85 -1.91
C ILE A 395 -13.79 5.42 -0.64
N TYR A 396 -13.27 5.00 0.50
CA TYR A 396 -13.73 5.42 1.82
C TYR A 396 -12.60 6.09 2.58
N LYS A 397 -12.89 7.21 3.23
CA LYS A 397 -11.94 8.01 3.99
C LYS A 397 -12.22 7.95 5.49
N PHE A 398 -11.19 7.83 6.32
CA PHE A 398 -11.33 8.04 7.77
C PHE A 398 -10.07 8.67 8.37
N GLU A 399 -10.25 9.44 9.44
CA GLU A 399 -9.13 10.08 10.17
C GLU A 399 -8.69 9.26 11.38
N VAL A 400 -7.38 9.20 11.59
CA VAL A 400 -6.74 8.65 12.78
C VAL A 400 -5.66 9.62 13.27
N LYS A 401 -5.56 9.81 14.59
CA LYS A 401 -4.43 10.55 15.18
C LYS A 401 -3.17 9.67 15.07
N PRO A 402 -2.00 10.22 14.69
CA PRO A 402 -0.73 9.49 14.58
C PRO A 402 -0.38 8.59 15.76
#